data_AF-A0A520DL55-F1
#
_entry.id   AF-A0A520DL55-F1
#
_cell.length_a   1.000
_cell.length_b   1.000
_cell.length_c   1.000
_cell.angle_alpha   90.00
_cell.angle_beta   90.00
_cell.angle_gamma   90.00
#
_symmetry.space_group_name_H-M   'P 1'
#
loop_
_entity.id
_entity.type
_entity.pdbx_description
1 polymer ?
#
loop_
_entity_poly.entity_id
_entity_poly.type
_entity_poly.pdbx_seq_one_letter_code
_entity_poly.pdbx_strand_id
1 'polypeptide(L)' 'DDPWPPQLRQGSGVYGRIILRAVPLWYEIWRQLNGFPPSLDKEPSESKDKK' A
#
# COMPACT_ATOMS: atom_id res chain seq x y z
N ASP A 1 25.84 21.78 8.14
CA ASP A 1 25.73 21.29 6.76
C ASP A 1 25.77 19.78 6.76
N ASP A 2 24.59 19.16 6.77
CA ASP A 2 24.49 17.71 6.70
C ASP A 2 24.49 17.27 5.23
N PRO A 3 25.27 16.23 4.87
CA PRO A 3 25.36 15.77 3.49
C PRO A 3 24.05 15.12 3.02
N TRP A 4 23.77 15.27 1.74
CA TRP A 4 22.57 14.70 1.12
C TRP A 4 22.60 13.15 1.16
N PRO A 5 21.44 12.48 1.39
CA PRO A 5 21.37 11.04 1.47
C PRO A 5 21.66 10.33 0.12
N PRO A 6 22.16 9.09 0.17
CA PRO A 6 22.44 8.29 -1.02
C PRO A 6 21.15 7.97 -1.79
N GLN A 7 21.25 8.01 -3.12
CA GLN A 7 20.13 7.77 -4.04
C GLN A 7 19.51 6.39 -3.79
N LEU A 8 18.21 6.35 -3.49
CA LEU A 8 17.48 5.09 -3.35
C LEU A 8 17.47 4.34 -4.69
N ARG A 9 17.72 3.02 -4.66
CA ARG A 9 17.60 2.17 -5.84
C ARG A 9 16.14 1.93 -6.19
N GLN A 10 15.77 2.26 -7.43
CA GLN A 10 14.45 1.93 -7.98
C GLN A 10 14.32 0.40 -8.06
N GLY A 11 13.26 -0.15 -7.46
CA GLY A 11 12.98 -1.59 -7.49
C GLY A 11 13.11 -2.35 -6.16
N SER A 12 13.27 -1.67 -5.02
CA SER A 12 13.05 -2.30 -3.71
C SER A 12 11.55 -2.57 -3.55
N GLY A 13 11.06 -3.71 -4.03
CA GLY A 13 9.64 -4.08 -3.95
C GLY A 13 9.10 -3.91 -2.52
N VAL A 14 7.96 -3.25 -2.39
CA VAL A 14 7.27 -3.01 -1.10
C VAL A 14 6.17 -4.06 -0.92
N TYR A 15 6.11 -4.70 0.24
CA TYR A 15 5.04 -5.63 0.60
C TYR A 15 3.90 -4.87 1.31
N GLY A 16 2.86 -4.49 0.56
CA GLY A 16 1.64 -3.89 1.10
C GLY A 16 0.60 -4.94 1.48
N ARG A 17 0.00 -4.83 2.67
CA ARG A 17 -1.22 -5.56 3.05
C ARG A 17 -2.37 -4.57 3.18
N ILE A 18 -3.53 -4.91 2.63
CA ILE A 18 -4.71 -4.04 2.60
C ILE A 18 -5.82 -4.70 3.41
N ILE A 19 -6.34 -3.97 4.41
CA ILE A 19 -7.51 -4.37 5.21
C ILE A 19 -8.73 -3.64 4.63
N LEU A 20 -9.69 -4.41 4.11
CA LEU A 20 -10.93 -3.90 3.51
C LEU A 20 -12.04 -3.80 4.57
N ARG A 21 -12.89 -2.76 4.46
CA ARG A 21 -14.14 -2.64 5.23
C ARG A 21 -15.16 -3.69 4.80
N ALA A 22 -16.21 -3.91 5.60
CA ALA A 22 -17.33 -4.77 5.20
C ALA A 22 -18.17 -4.08 4.11
N VAL A 23 -18.21 -4.66 2.91
CA VAL A 23 -18.96 -4.15 1.74
C VAL A 23 -19.81 -5.29 1.17
N PRO A 24 -20.99 -5.02 0.60
CA PRO A 24 -21.78 -6.07 -0.05
C PRO A 24 -20.98 -6.84 -1.11
N LEU A 25 -21.14 -8.17 -1.17
CA LEU A 25 -20.35 -9.06 -2.03
C LEU A 25 -20.39 -8.67 -3.52
N TRP A 26 -21.55 -8.19 -3.99
CA TRP A 26 -21.71 -7.78 -5.40
C TRP A 26 -20.83 -6.57 -5.77
N TYR A 27 -20.57 -5.65 -4.83
CA TYR A 27 -19.78 -4.45 -5.07
C TYR A 27 -18.30 -4.79 -5.25
N GLU A 28 -17.79 -5.76 -4.48
CA GLU A 28 -16.43 -6.28 -4.61
C GLU A 28 -16.20 -6.94 -5.98
N ILE A 29 -17.14 -7.76 -6.44
CA ILE A 29 -17.08 -8.41 -7.76
C ILE A 29 -17.06 -7.36 -8.87
N TRP A 30 -17.93 -6.36 -8.79
CA TRP A 30 -17.98 -5.28 -9.77
C TRP A 30 -16.68 -4.45 -9.80
N ARG A 31 -16.12 -4.05 -8.66
CA ARG A 31 -14.90 -3.20 -8.66
C ARG A 31 -13.66 -3.96 -9.07
N GLN A 32 -13.58 -5.27 -8.78
CA GLN A 32 -12.50 -6.13 -9.25
C GLN A 32 -12.51 -6.25 -10.78
N LEU A 33 -13.69 -6.36 -11.39
CA LEU A 33 -13.85 -6.38 -12.85
C LEU A 33 -13.38 -5.07 -13.52
N ASN A 34 -13.50 -3.94 -12.82
CA ASN A 34 -13.11 -2.61 -13.31
C ASN A 34 -11.70 -2.18 -12.88
N GLY A 35 -10.98 -2.99 -12.10
CA GLY A 35 -9.60 -2.69 -11.68
C GLY A 35 -9.45 -1.53 -10.70
N PHE A 36 -10.50 -1.17 -9.95
CA PHE A 36 -10.40 -0.09 -8.97
C PHE A 36 -9.54 -0.51 -7.76
N PRO A 37 -8.66 0.39 -7.29
CA PRO A 37 -7.81 0.10 -6.15
C PRO A 37 -8.65 -0.09 -4.87
N PRO A 38 -8.18 -0.90 -3.91
CA PRO A 38 -8.81 -1.04 -2.60
C PRO A 38 -8.86 0.27 -1.82
N SER A 39 -9.98 0.52 -1.13
CA SER A 39 -10.09 1.65 -0.20
C SER A 39 -9.30 1.36 1.08
N LEU A 40 -8.26 2.15 1.36
CA LEU A 40 -7.50 2.12 2.61
C LEU A 40 -7.94 3.27 3.52
N ASP A 41 -8.14 2.97 4.80
CA ASP A 41 -8.64 3.94 5.79
C ASP A 41 -7.53 4.81 6.38
N LYS A 42 -6.30 4.30 6.38
CA LYS A 42 -5.09 4.98 6.82
C LYS A 42 -3.92 4.51 5.98
N GLU A 43 -3.08 5.45 5.57
CA GLU A 43 -1.78 5.12 4.99
C GLU A 43 -0.97 4.31 6.01
N PRO A 44 -0.30 3.21 5.59
CA PRO A 44 0.50 2.42 6.51
C PRO A 44 1.67 3.29 7.01
N SER A 45 1.71 3.59 8.32
CA SER A 45 2.86 4.24 8.93
C SER A 45 4.05 3.28 8.90
N GLU A 46 5.13 3.66 8.21
CA GLU A 46 6.36 2.87 8.11
C GLU A 46 7.05 2.71 9.49
N SER A 47 6.74 1.64 10.22
CA SER A 47 7.56 1.19 11.34
C SER A 47 8.66 0.28 10.80
N LYS A 48 9.89 0.81 10.79
CA LYS A 48 11.12 0.13 10.39
C LYS A 48 11.46 -0.98 11.40
N ASP A 49 11.34 -2.24 10.99
CA ASP A 49 12.01 -3.35 11.67
C ASP A 49 13.08 -3.94 10.75
N LYS A 50 14.32 -3.50 10.99
CA LYS A 50 15.55 -4.14 10.49
C LYS A 50 15.88 -5.31 11.42
N LYS A 51 15.88 -6.54 10.89
CA LYS A 51 16.74 -7.62 11.40
C LYS A 51 17.15 -8.54 10.27
#